data_AF-C6RGW4-F1
#
_entry.id   AF-C6RGW4-F1
#
_cell.length_a   1.000
_cell.length_b   1.000
_cell.length_c   1.000
_cell.angle_alpha   90.00
_cell.angle_beta   90.00
_cell.angle_gamma   90.00
#
_symmetry.space_group_name_H-M   'P 1'
#
loop_
_entity.id
_entity.type
_entity.pdbx_description
1 polymer ?
#
loop_
_entity_poly.entity_id
_entity_poly.type
_entity_poly.pdbx_seq_one_letter_code
_entity_poly.pdbx_strand_id
1 'polypeptide(L)' 'MDKKEFNNLLKRAKLSKKEFAELVGVLPSSVNNWGGSQNVPYWVESWLINYIKAGNFDKIGEMFKSLDTDT' A
#
# COMPACT_ATOMS: atom_id res chain seq x y z
N MET A 1 6.10 -6.04 -12.00
CA MET A 1 5.76 -4.62 -12.12
C MET A 1 7.00 -3.78 -12.38
N ASP A 2 6.83 -2.69 -13.11
CA ASP A 2 7.88 -1.69 -13.30
C ASP A 2 7.89 -0.62 -12.17
N LYS A 3 8.84 0.32 -12.22
CA LYS A 3 8.95 1.40 -11.22
C LYS A 3 7.74 2.32 -11.18
N LYS A 4 7.12 2.57 -12.34
CA LYS A 4 5.98 3.47 -12.48
C LYS A 4 4.74 2.84 -11.84
N GLU A 5 4.48 1.59 -12.13
CA GLU A 5 3.43 0.77 -11.53
C GLU A 5 3.60 0.67 -10.01
N PHE A 6 4.82 0.39 -9.54
CA PHE A 6 5.13 0.35 -8.11
C PHE A 6 4.82 1.67 -7.40
N ASN A 7 5.32 2.79 -7.92
CA ASN A 7 5.07 4.11 -7.33
C ASN A 7 3.57 4.49 -7.36
N ASN A 8 2.85 4.09 -8.41
CA ASN A 8 1.41 4.33 -8.51
C ASN A 8 0.62 3.56 -7.44
N LEU A 9 1.00 2.31 -7.15
CA LEU A 9 0.37 1.53 -6.08
C LEU A 9 0.67 2.11 -4.69
N LEU A 10 1.90 2.55 -4.43
CA LEU A 10 2.24 3.26 -3.18
C LEU A 10 1.39 4.52 -3.00
N LYS A 11 1.24 5.33 -4.06
CA LYS A 11 0.39 6.52 -4.04
C LYS A 11 -1.07 6.17 -3.74
N ARG A 12 -1.61 5.11 -4.34
CA ARG A 12 -2.98 4.62 -4.07
C ARG A 12 -3.13 4.11 -2.64
N ALA A 13 -2.09 3.48 -2.10
CA ALA A 13 -2.01 3.04 -0.70
C ALA A 13 -1.79 4.20 0.29
N LYS A 14 -1.55 5.42 -0.20
CA LYS A 14 -1.15 6.59 0.61
C LYS A 14 0.10 6.32 1.46
N LEU A 15 1.05 5.56 0.91
CA LEU A 15 2.31 5.23 1.56
C LEU A 15 3.47 5.91 0.83
N SER A 16 4.39 6.48 1.58
CA SER A 16 5.74 6.76 1.11
C SER A 16 6.54 5.45 1.00
N LYS A 17 7.67 5.51 0.28
CA LYS A 17 8.61 4.37 0.21
C LYS A 17 9.19 4.00 1.58
N LYS A 18 9.39 4.99 2.45
CA LYS A 18 9.91 4.79 3.80
C LYS A 18 8.91 4.03 4.67
N GLU A 19 7.66 4.51 4.72
CA GLU A 19 6.60 3.84 5.49
C GLU A 19 6.35 2.42 4.97
N PHE A 20 6.31 2.24 3.65
CA PHE A 20 6.18 0.91 3.07
C PHE A 20 7.37 -0.01 3.45
N ALA A 21 8.60 0.50 3.42
CA ALA A 21 9.78 -0.26 3.83
C ALA A 21 9.70 -0.72 5.29
N GLU A 22 9.25 0.16 6.18
CA GLU A 22 9.02 -0.14 7.61
C GLU A 22 7.94 -1.21 7.79
N LEU A 23 6.82 -1.11 7.07
CA LEU A 23 5.69 -2.07 7.16
C LEU A 23 6.07 -3.49 6.73
N VAL A 24 6.96 -3.63 5.74
CA VAL A 24 7.35 -4.95 5.19
C VAL A 24 8.72 -5.42 5.66
N GLY A 25 9.35 -4.69 6.59
CA GLY A 25 10.61 -5.10 7.22
C GLY A 25 11.82 -5.10 6.28
N VAL A 26 11.88 -4.18 5.32
CA VAL A 26 13.00 -4.04 4.37
C VAL A 26 13.69 -2.70 4.52
N LEU A 27 14.94 -2.60 4.07
CA LEU A 27 15.67 -1.33 4.09
C LEU A 27 15.04 -0.32 3.11
N PRO A 28 14.85 0.95 3.50
CA PRO A 28 14.35 1.99 2.59
C PRO A 28 15.20 2.15 1.32
N SER A 29 16.51 1.92 1.41
CA SER A 29 17.43 1.93 0.27
C SER A 29 17.09 0.84 -0.76
N SER A 30 16.67 -0.35 -0.32
CA SER A 30 16.20 -1.42 -1.21
C SER A 30 14.96 -0.99 -1.97
N VAL A 31 13.96 -0.44 -1.27
CA VAL A 31 12.70 0.04 -1.88
C VAL A 31 12.94 1.18 -2.89
N ASN A 32 13.94 2.03 -2.64
CA ASN A 32 14.32 3.09 -3.56
C ASN A 32 14.89 2.55 -4.89
N ASN A 33 15.59 1.41 -4.84
CA ASN A 33 16.24 0.78 -5.99
C ASN A 33 15.29 -0.09 -6.83
N TRP A 34 14.13 -0.45 -6.31
CA TRP A 34 13.15 -1.27 -7.01
C TRP A 34 12.56 -0.60 -8.27
N GLY A 35 12.45 -1.39 -9.33
CA GLY A 35 12.08 -0.96 -10.68
C GLY A 35 13.17 -0.16 -11.41
N GLY A 36 14.35 -0.02 -10.79
CA GLY A 36 15.55 0.57 -11.39
C GLY A 36 16.67 -0.47 -11.47
N SER A 37 17.61 -0.41 -10.53
CA SER A 37 18.73 -1.35 -10.45
C SER A 37 18.34 -2.71 -9.86
N GLN A 38 17.18 -2.81 -9.22
CA GLN A 38 16.64 -4.06 -8.67
C GLN A 38 15.22 -4.28 -9.20
N ASN A 39 14.88 -5.54 -9.46
CA ASN A 39 13.50 -5.92 -9.75
C ASN A 39 12.62 -5.71 -8.50
N VAL A 40 11.37 -5.32 -8.71
CA VAL A 40 10.39 -5.29 -7.63
C VAL A 40 10.05 -6.74 -7.26
N PRO A 41 10.11 -7.15 -5.98
CA PRO A 41 9.74 -8.51 -5.58
C PRO A 41 8.30 -8.85 -5.97
N TYR A 42 8.07 -10.09 -6.41
CA TYR A 42 6.77 -10.52 -6.97
C TYR A 42 5.59 -10.33 -6.01
N TRP A 43 5.80 -10.43 -4.70
CA TRP A 43 4.76 -10.33 -3.68
C TRP A 43 4.30 -8.89 -3.40
N VAL A 44 5.08 -7.88 -3.80
CA VAL A 44 4.81 -6.46 -3.49
C VAL A 44 3.48 -6.02 -4.08
N GLU A 45 3.15 -6.51 -5.28
CA GLU A 45 1.89 -6.20 -5.94
C GLU A 45 0.69 -6.67 -5.13
N SER A 46 0.67 -7.96 -4.77
CA SER A 46 -0.42 -8.54 -3.99
C SER A 46 -0.53 -7.89 -2.61
N TRP A 47 0.60 -7.56 -1.99
CA TRP A 47 0.61 -6.91 -0.67
C TRP A 47 -0.03 -5.52 -0.74
N LEU A 48 0.37 -4.67 -1.70
CA LEU A 48 -0.18 -3.33 -1.85
C LEU A 48 -1.67 -3.34 -2.24
N ILE A 49 -2.07 -4.26 -3.11
CA ILE A 49 -3.48 -4.42 -3.49
C ILE A 49 -4.33 -4.81 -2.27
N ASN A 50 -3.86 -5.75 -1.45
CA ASN A 50 -4.59 -6.19 -0.27
C ASN A 50 -4.62 -5.12 0.83
N TYR A 51 -3.52 -4.39 1.02
CA TYR A 51 -3.46 -3.24 1.93
C TYR A 51 -4.50 -2.17 1.56
N ILE A 52 -4.59 -1.82 0.28
CA ILE A 52 -5.60 -0.86 -0.22
C ILE A 52 -7.02 -1.38 0.02
N LYS A 53 -7.27 -2.67 -0.25
CA LYS A 53 -8.59 -3.28 -0.04
C LYS A 53 -8.99 -3.24 1.43
N ALA A 54 -8.10 -3.61 2.35
CA ALA A 54 -8.35 -3.58 3.79
C ALA A 54 -8.78 -2.17 4.24
N GLY A 55 -8.02 -1.13 3.88
CA GLY A 55 -8.36 0.24 4.24
C GLY A 55 -9.65 0.79 3.60
N ASN A 56 -10.18 0.15 2.55
CA ASN A 56 -11.50 0.49 2.01
C ASN A 56 -12.63 -0.18 2.79
N PHE A 57 -12.43 -1.41 3.26
CA PHE A 57 -13.39 -2.08 4.14
C PHE A 57 -13.54 -1.36 5.46
N ASP A 58 -12.44 -0.86 6.04
CA ASP A 58 -12.49 -0.06 7.27
C ASP A 58 -13.36 1.18 7.09
N LYS A 59 -13.20 1.92 5.98
CA LYS A 59 -14.04 3.09 5.68
C LYS A 59 -15.51 2.73 5.52
N ILE A 60 -15.82 1.62 4.86
CA ILE A 60 -17.21 1.16 4.70
C ILE A 60 -17.79 0.85 6.08
N GLY A 61 -17.05 0.15 6.94
CA GLY A 61 -17.46 -0.14 8.32
C GLY A 61 -17.72 1.13 9.13
N GLU A 62 -16.86 2.13 9.03
CA GLU A 62 -17.07 3.43 9.68
C GLU A 62 -18.31 4.17 9.15
N MET A 63 -18.58 4.10 7.83
CA MET A 63 -19.80 4.67 7.26
C MET A 63 -21.06 4.00 7.84
N PHE A 64 -21.09 2.66 7.94
CA PHE A 64 -22.22 1.96 8.55
C PHE A 64 -22.42 2.34 10.03
N LYS A 65 -21.34 2.39 10.83
CA LYS A 65 -21.43 2.82 12.23
C LYS A 65 -22.02 4.23 12.38
N SER A 66 -21.65 5.15 11.48
CA SER A 66 -22.19 6.52 11.52
C SER A 66 -23.67 6.62 11.14
N LEU A 67 -24.19 5.66 10.35
CA LEU A 67 -25.61 5.61 9.98
C LEU A 67 -26.48 5.02 11.11
N ASP A 68 -25.93 4.07 11.88
CA ASP A 68 -26.67 3.45 13.00
C ASP A 68 -26.81 4.37 14.23
N THR A 69 -26.03 5.45 14.32
CA THR A 69 -26.06 6.40 15.45
C THR A 69 -27.10 7.52 15.33
N ASP A 70 -27.82 7.61 14.20
CA ASP A 70 -28.84 8.63 13.94
C ASP A 70 -30.30 8.13 14.17
N THR A 71 -30.48 6.96 14.78
CA THR A 71 -31.78 6.39 15.22
C THR A 71 -31.83 6.17 16.73
#